data_AF-A0A432QPW2-F1
#
_entry.id   AF-A0A432QPW2-F1
#
_cell.length_a   1.000
_cell.length_b   1.000
_cell.length_c   1.000
_cell.angle_alpha   90.00
_cell.angle_beta   90.00
_cell.angle_gamma   90.00
#
_symmetry.space_group_name_H-M   'P 1'
#
loop_
_entity.id
_entity.type
_entity.pdbx_description
1 polymer ?
#
loop_
_entity_poly.entity_id
_entity_poly.type
_entity_poly.pdbx_seq_one_letter_code
_entity_poly.pdbx_strand_id
1 'polypeptide(L)' 'VHFELTGDDVTECTGGARELNDDQLGLNYLTTCDPRLNAEQSLEMAFRIAEMIRT' A
#
# COMPACT_ATOMS: atom_id res chain seq x y z
N VAL A 1 1.29 10.51 11.36
CA VAL A 1 1.09 10.23 9.92
C VAL A 1 -0.31 9.71 9.71
N HIS A 2 -0.94 10.00 8.57
CA HIS A 2 -2.27 9.52 8.20
C HIS A 2 -2.15 8.85 6.82
N PHE A 3 -2.66 7.62 6.68
CA PHE A 3 -2.63 6.85 5.43
C PHE A 3 -4.02 6.29 5.14
N GLU A 4 -4.34 6.16 3.85
CA GLU A 4 -5.49 5.40 3.38
C GLU A 4 -5.06 3.96 3.06
N LEU A 5 -5.77 2.99 3.62
CA LEU A 5 -5.41 1.57 3.52
C LEU A 5 -6.63 0.66 3.60
N THR A 6 -6.49 -0.53 3.05
CA THR A 6 -7.45 -1.63 3.20
C THR A 6 -6.73 -2.94 3.52
N GLY A 7 -7.42 -3.85 4.20
CA GLY A 7 -6.95 -5.22 4.43
C GLY A 7 -7.09 -6.14 3.21
N ASP A 8 -7.73 -5.64 2.15
CA ASP A 8 -7.92 -6.38 0.90
C ASP A 8 -6.63 -6.41 0.06
N ASP A 9 -6.53 -7.41 -0.80
CA ASP A 9 -5.41 -7.61 -1.72
C ASP A 9 -5.51 -6.73 -2.97
N VAL A 10 -5.68 -5.42 -2.78
CA VAL A 10 -5.87 -4.45 -3.87
C VAL A 10 -4.57 -4.13 -4.60
N THR A 11 -4.71 -3.71 -5.85
CA THR A 11 -3.60 -3.25 -6.71
C THR A 11 -3.77 -1.76 -6.98
N GLU A 12 -3.91 -0.96 -5.92
CA GLU A 12 -4.21 0.48 -6.03
C GLU A 12 -2.95 1.35 -5.97
N CYS A 13 -1.91 0.93 -5.24
CA CYS A 13 -0.63 1.64 -5.14
C CYS A 13 0.53 0.84 -5.75
N THR A 14 1.44 1.53 -6.43
CA THR A 14 2.68 0.96 -7.00
C THR A 14 3.73 0.65 -5.93
N GLY A 15 4.64 -0.26 -6.23
CA GLY A 15 5.77 -0.61 -5.37
C GLY A 15 5.39 -1.54 -4.21
N GLY A 16 6.03 -1.32 -3.06
CA GLY A 16 6.01 -2.25 -1.92
C GLY A 16 6.79 -3.54 -2.21
N ALA A 17 6.76 -4.48 -1.26
CA ALA A 17 7.47 -5.76 -1.36
C ALA A 17 7.16 -6.61 -2.60
N ARG A 18 5.98 -6.41 -3.24
CA ARG A 18 5.58 -7.12 -4.47
C ARG A 18 5.95 -6.39 -5.77
N GLU A 19 6.57 -5.22 -5.68
CA GLU A 19 6.99 -4.42 -6.83
C GLU A 19 5.86 -4.16 -7.84
N LEU A 20 4.66 -3.82 -7.35
CA LEU A 20 3.52 -3.53 -8.23
C LEU A 20 3.85 -2.39 -9.19
N ASN A 21 3.66 -2.64 -10.49
CA ASN A 21 3.85 -1.62 -11.53
C ASN A 21 2.51 -1.14 -12.10
N ASP A 22 2.57 -0.06 -12.90
CA ASP A 22 1.40 0.62 -13.46
C ASP A 22 0.48 -0.32 -14.27
N ASP A 23 1.07 -1.28 -15.00
CA ASP A 23 0.32 -2.24 -15.82
C ASP A 23 -0.51 -3.21 -14.97
N GLN A 24 -0.15 -3.39 -13.70
CA GLN A 24 -0.86 -4.28 -12.77
C GLN A 24 -1.98 -3.58 -12.00
N LEU A 25 -2.08 -2.25 -12.05
CA LEU A 25 -3.06 -1.52 -11.24
C LEU A 25 -4.51 -1.89 -11.60
N GLY A 26 -4.77 -2.24 -12.86
CA GLY A 26 -6.10 -2.63 -13.32
C GLY A 26 -6.57 -4.02 -12.87
N LEU A 27 -5.73 -4.83 -12.21
CA LEU A 27 -6.06 -6.21 -11.85
C LEU A 27 -7.07 -6.31 -10.71
N ASN A 28 -7.00 -5.39 -9.75
CA ASN A 28 -7.86 -5.36 -8.57
C ASN A 28 -7.92 -3.94 -7.97
N TYR A 29 -8.35 -2.96 -8.78
CA TYR A 29 -8.57 -1.58 -8.36
C TYR A 29 -10.02 -1.41 -7.90
N LEU A 30 -10.26 -1.18 -6.60
CA LEU A 30 -11.62 -1.21 -6.04
C LEU A 30 -12.10 0.14 -5.52
N THR A 31 -11.19 1.02 -5.08
CA THR A 31 -11.53 2.36 -4.63
C THR A 31 -12.14 3.22 -5.74
N THR A 32 -13.04 4.12 -5.35
CA THR A 32 -13.68 5.09 -6.27
C THR A 32 -13.09 6.49 -6.16
N CYS A 33 -12.18 6.71 -5.20
CA CYS A 33 -11.50 7.97 -4.97
C CYS A 33 -9.99 7.72 -5.03
N ASP A 34 -9.31 7.81 -3.90
CA ASP A 34 -7.86 7.72 -3.84
C ASP A 34 -7.39 6.25 -3.71
N PRO A 35 -6.23 5.91 -4.30
CA PRO A 35 -5.61 4.60 -4.20
C PRO A 35 -5.16 4.30 -2.77
N ARG A 36 -5.53 3.14 -2.24
CA ARG A 36 -5.22 2.73 -0.87
C ARG A 36 -4.05 1.74 -0.85
N LEU A 37 -3.27 1.77 0.23
CA LEU A 37 -2.30 0.71 0.50
C LEU A 37 -3.04 -0.61 0.73
N ASN A 38 -2.56 -1.69 0.10
CA ASN A 38 -3.02 -3.04 0.44
C ASN A 38 -2.44 -3.51 1.79
N ALA A 39 -2.87 -4.69 2.24
CA ALA A 39 -2.47 -5.23 3.55
C ALA A 39 -0.95 -5.31 3.74
N GLU A 40 -0.22 -5.78 2.72
CA GLU A 40 1.24 -5.93 2.79
C GLU A 40 1.97 -4.59 2.80
N GLN A 41 1.60 -3.67 1.89
CA GLN A 41 2.15 -2.32 1.84
C GLN A 41 1.90 -1.56 3.16
N SER A 42 0.74 -1.77 3.78
CA SER A 42 0.38 -1.16 5.07
C SER A 42 1.29 -1.64 6.20
N LEU A 43 1.55 -2.95 6.28
CA LEU A 43 2.47 -3.52 7.26
C LEU A 43 3.91 -3.06 7.03
N GLU A 44 4.36 -3.03 5.78
CA GLU A 44 5.68 -2.52 5.42
C GLU A 44 5.87 -1.08 5.90
N MET A 45 4.89 -0.21 5.64
CA MET A 45 4.92 1.18 6.11
C MET A 45 4.95 1.27 7.64
N ALA A 46 4.19 0.44 8.35
CA ALA A 46 4.21 0.41 9.81
C ALA A 46 5.60 0.06 10.36
N PHE A 47 6.28 -0.94 9.78
CA PHE A 47 7.65 -1.29 10.17
C PHE A 47 8.63 -0.16 9.86
N ARG A 48 8.60 0.41 8.65
CA ARG A 48 9.49 1.53 8.27
C ARG A 48 9.34 2.72 9.22
N ILE A 49 8.11 3.10 9.57
CA ILE A 49 7.85 4.19 10.52
C ILE A 49 8.37 3.85 11.92
N ALA A 50 8.17 2.62 12.38
CA ALA A 50 8.70 2.19 13.68
C ALA A 50 10.23 2.28 13.72
N GLU A 51 10.92 2.00 12.60
CA GLU A 51 12.37 2.20 12.49
C GLU A 51 12.76 3.68 12.51
N MET A 52 12.03 4.53 11.78
CA MET A 52 12.26 5.99 11.75
C MET A 52 12.08 6.64 13.13
N ILE A 53 11.18 6.12 13.97
CA ILE A 53 10.94 6.63 15.33
C ILE A 53 12.02 6.15 16.32
N ARG A 54 12.65 5.00 16.05
CA ARG A 54 13.69 4.42 16.92
C ARG A 54 15.02 5.20 16.86
N THR A 55 15.26 5.91 15.76
CA THR A 55 16.45 6.74 15.50
C THR A 55 16.19 8.20 15.81
#